data_AF-M4W1A7-F1
#
_entry.id   AF-M4W1A7-F1
#
_cell.length_a   1.000
_cell.length_b   1.000
_cell.length_c   1.000
_cell.angle_alpha   90.00
_cell.angle_beta   90.00
_cell.angle_gamma   90.00
#
_symmetry.space_group_name_H-M   'P 1'
#
loop_
_entity.id
_entity.type
_entity.pdbx_description
1 polymer ?
#
loop_
_entity_poly.entity_id
_entity_poly.type
_entity_poly.pdbx_seq_one_letter_code
_entity_poly.pdbx_strand_id
1 'polypeptide(L)'
;SVFSRLSKVNDAFETLKRCTSTNPNQRLPKVEILRNAISYIESLQALLRSQEENYYPVLEHYSGDSDASSPRSNCSDGMMDFMGPTCQSRRRK
;
A
#
# COMPACT_ATOMS: atom_id res chain seq x y z
N SER A 1 -7.35 17.45 37.33
CA SER A 1 -6.33 17.02 38.31
C SER A 1 -5.25 16.22 37.59
N VAL A 2 -3.96 16.44 37.90
CA VAL A 2 -2.83 15.68 37.33
C VAL A 2 -2.95 14.16 37.57
N PHE A 3 -3.60 13.76 38.67
CA PHE A 3 -3.85 12.37 39.01
C PHE A 3 -4.72 11.64 37.97
N SER A 4 -5.74 12.31 37.41
CA SER A 4 -6.58 11.68 36.38
C SER A 4 -5.86 11.49 35.05
N ARG A 5 -4.86 12.32 34.75
CA ARG A 5 -4.01 12.16 33.56
C ARG A 5 -3.04 10.99 33.74
N LEU A 6 -2.41 10.88 34.91
CA LEU A 6 -1.47 9.81 35.19
C LEU A 6 -2.14 8.43 35.20
N SER A 7 -3.36 8.32 35.74
CA SER A 7 -4.15 7.08 35.69
C SER A 7 -4.37 6.61 34.26
N LYS A 8 -4.89 7.49 33.38
CA LYS A 8 -5.14 7.14 31.97
C LYS A 8 -3.88 6.70 31.24
N VAL A 9 -2.75 7.37 31.51
CA VAL A 9 -1.45 6.97 30.94
C VAL A 9 -1.07 5.57 31.42
N ASN A 10 -1.22 5.28 32.71
CA ASN A 10 -0.90 3.96 33.23
C ASN A 10 -1.83 2.86 32.67
N ASP A 11 -3.13 3.13 32.52
CA ASP A 11 -4.09 2.20 31.91
C ASP A 11 -3.73 1.89 30.44
N ALA A 12 -3.26 2.91 29.70
CA ALA A 12 -2.76 2.74 28.34
C ALA A 12 -1.50 1.84 28.30
N PHE A 13 -0.56 2.06 29.22
CA PHE A 13 0.64 1.21 29.33
C PHE A 13 0.31 -0.24 29.70
N GLU A 14 -0.65 -0.46 30.59
CA GLU A 14 -1.11 -1.81 30.94
C GLU A 14 -1.79 -2.50 29.75
N THR A 15 -2.57 -1.76 28.97
CA THR A 15 -3.18 -2.28 27.74
C THR A 15 -2.13 -2.65 26.70
N LEU A 16 -1.16 -1.78 26.47
CA LEU A 16 -0.07 -2.03 25.52
C LEU A 16 0.78 -3.24 25.93
N LYS A 17 1.08 -3.38 27.23
CA LYS A 17 1.82 -4.53 27.77
C LYS A 17 1.07 -5.84 27.54
N ARG A 18 -0.26 -5.88 27.71
CA ARG A 18 -1.06 -7.09 27.44
C ARG A 18 -1.00 -7.54 25.98
N CYS A 19 -0.86 -6.60 25.05
CA CYS A 19 -0.79 -6.91 23.62
C CYS A 19 0.60 -7.39 23.16
N THR A 20 1.66 -7.01 23.88
CA THR A 20 3.05 -7.10 23.38
C THR A 20 3.97 -7.95 24.25
N SER A 21 3.64 -8.16 25.53
CA SER A 21 4.43 -8.99 26.44
C SER A 21 3.98 -10.44 26.40
N THR A 22 4.94 -11.36 26.35
CA THR A 22 4.71 -12.80 26.53
C THR A 22 4.28 -13.16 27.96
N ASN A 23 4.64 -12.34 28.94
CA ASN A 23 4.19 -12.49 30.33
C ASN A 23 3.58 -11.16 30.84
N PRO A 24 2.25 -11.00 30.81
CA PRO A 24 1.60 -9.75 31.22
C PRO A 24 1.66 -9.50 32.74
N ASN A 25 1.93 -10.53 33.54
CA ASN A 25 2.06 -10.41 35.00
C ASN A 25 3.42 -9.85 35.42
N GLN A 26 4.42 -9.88 34.53
CA GLN A 26 5.72 -9.29 34.79
C GLN A 26 5.63 -7.76 34.81
N ARG A 27 6.26 -7.14 35.82
CA ARG A 27 6.47 -5.70 35.83
C ARG A 27 7.57 -5.34 34.84
N LEU A 28 7.23 -4.51 33.86
CA LEU A 28 8.16 -3.99 32.86
C LEU A 28 8.28 -2.47 32.99
N PRO A 29 9.47 -1.88 32.80
CA PRO A 29 9.62 -0.44 32.76
C PRO A 29 8.94 0.13 31.51
N LYS A 30 8.45 1.38 31.57
CA LYS A 30 7.73 2.03 30.47
C LYS A 30 8.49 1.98 29.14
N VAL A 31 9.81 2.19 29.19
CA VAL A 31 10.67 2.12 28.01
C VAL A 31 10.66 0.74 27.36
N GLU A 32 10.60 -0.33 28.14
CA GLU A 32 10.60 -1.70 27.61
C GLU A 32 9.24 -2.06 27.00
N ILE A 33 8.14 -1.59 27.59
CA ILE A 33 6.80 -1.73 27.00
C ILE A 33 6.76 -1.03 25.63
N LEU A 34 7.39 0.14 25.49
CA LEU A 34 7.47 0.85 24.21
C LEU A 34 8.36 0.11 23.20
N ARG A 35 9.50 -0.45 23.65
CA ARG A 35 10.37 -1.27 22.79
C ARG A 35 9.63 -2.50 22.25
N ASN A 36 8.94 -3.23 23.12
CA ASN A 36 8.14 -4.39 22.73
C ASN A 36 7.04 -4.02 21.73
N ALA A 37 6.40 -2.86 21.90
CA ALA A 37 5.40 -2.37 20.97
C ALA A 37 5.97 -2.09 19.57
N ILE A 38 7.14 -1.46 19.48
CA ILE A 38 7.81 -1.21 18.21
C ILE A 38 8.13 -2.54 17.51
N SER A 39 8.80 -3.47 18.20
CA SER A 39 9.15 -4.77 17.63
C SER A 39 7.93 -5.60 17.21
N TYR A 40 6.82 -5.50 17.95
CA TYR A 40 5.58 -6.19 17.60
C TYR A 40 4.98 -5.63 16.31
N ILE A 41 4.93 -4.31 16.15
CA ILE A 41 4.45 -3.67 14.92
C ILE A 41 5.31 -4.05 13.72
N GLU A 42 6.64 -4.02 13.87
CA GLU A 42 7.58 -4.43 12.80
C GLU A 42 7.36 -5.89 12.39
N SER A 43 7.16 -6.78 13.37
CA SER A 43 6.90 -8.20 13.12
C SER A 43 5.58 -8.42 12.36
N LEU A 44 4.52 -7.70 12.75
CA LEU A 44 3.23 -7.74 12.05
C LEU A 44 3.34 -7.19 10.63
N GLN A 45 4.08 -6.10 10.43
CA GLN A 45 4.31 -5.53 9.10
C GLN A 45 5.06 -6.51 8.19
N ALA A 46 6.10 -7.19 8.69
CA ALA A 46 6.82 -8.20 7.93
C ALA A 46 5.91 -9.36 7.50
N LEU A 47 5.05 -9.84 8.39
CA LEU A 47 4.09 -10.90 8.11
C LEU A 47 3.09 -10.50 7.01
N LEU A 48 2.52 -9.29 7.09
CA LEU A 48 1.54 -8.80 6.12
C LEU A 48 2.15 -8.59 4.72
N ARG A 49 3.37 -8.07 4.64
CA ARG A 49 4.07 -7.86 3.37
C ARG A 49 4.42 -9.18 2.68
N SER A 50 4.85 -10.18 3.45
CA SER A 50 5.11 -11.52 2.93
C SER A 50 3.85 -12.19 2.37
N GLN A 51 2.68 -11.92 2.96
CA GLN A 51 1.40 -12.44 2.47
C GLN A 51 0.98 -11.76 1.15
N GLU A 52 1.19 -10.45 1.03
CA GLU A 52 0.89 -9.68 -0.18
C GLU A 52 1.74 -10.14 -1.37
N GLU A 53 3.03 -10.39 -1.15
CA GLU A 53 3.95 -10.89 -2.17
C GLU A 53 3.61 -12.33 -2.62
N ASN A 54 3.08 -13.17 -1.72
CA ASN A 54 2.60 -14.51 -2.06
C ASN A 54 1.31 -14.52 -2.88
N TYR A 55 0.47 -13.49 -2.74
CA TYR A 55 -0.83 -13.44 -3.42
C TYR A 55 -0.73 -12.89 -4.86
N TYR A 56 0.32 -12.13 -5.14
CA TYR A 56 0.68 -11.65 -6.48
C TYR A 56 2.08 -12.15 -6.85
N PRO A 57 2.26 -13.43 -7.20
CA PRO A 57 3.53 -13.88 -7.72
C PRO A 57 3.76 -13.21 -9.07
N VAL A 58 4.62 -12.18 -9.07
CA VAL A 58 5.49 -11.72 -10.16
C VAL A 58 4.90 -11.96 -11.57
N LEU A 59 3.89 -11.16 -11.95
CA LEU A 59 3.51 -11.00 -13.37
C LEU A 59 4.49 -10.07 -14.12
N GLU A 60 5.53 -9.57 -13.45
CA GLU A 60 6.35 -8.45 -13.90
C GLU A 60 7.73 -8.86 -14.48
N HIS A 61 7.92 -10.14 -14.83
CA HIS A 61 9.12 -10.59 -15.57
C HIS A 61 8.85 -10.89 -17.07
N TYR A 62 7.65 -10.59 -17.59
CA TYR A 62 7.34 -10.66 -19.03
C TYR A 62 7.28 -9.26 -19.65
N SER A 63 8.37 -8.51 -19.62
CA SER A 63 8.55 -7.37 -20.53
C SER A 63 10.03 -7.01 -20.60
N GLY A 64 10.72 -7.66 -21.54
CA GLY A 64 12.15 -7.46 -21.72
C GLY A 64 12.69 -7.67 -23.12
N ASP A 65 11.91 -8.11 -24.11
CA ASP A 65 12.39 -8.18 -25.50
C ASP A 65 11.24 -7.93 -26.48
N SER A 66 11.03 -6.64 -26.75
CA SER A 66 10.38 -6.21 -27.99
C SER A 66 11.40 -6.33 -29.10
N ASP A 67 11.47 -7.49 -29.78
CA ASP A 67 12.07 -7.52 -31.11
C ASP A 67 11.01 -7.10 -32.14
N ALA A 68 11.32 -5.98 -32.78
CA ALA A 68 10.52 -5.35 -33.80
C ALA A 68 10.63 -6.15 -35.09
N SER A 69 9.58 -6.87 -35.47
CA SER A 69 9.37 -7.22 -36.89
C SER A 69 7.90 -7.55 -37.15
N SER A 70 7.13 -6.55 -37.56
CA SER A 70 5.99 -6.80 -38.43
C SER A 70 6.07 -5.90 -39.66
N PRO A 71 5.81 -6.43 -40.86
CA PRO A 71 6.24 -5.82 -42.11
C PRO A 71 5.36 -4.63 -42.47
N ARG A 72 5.99 -3.62 -43.08
CA ARG A 72 5.35 -2.47 -43.74
C ARG A 72 4.17 -2.93 -44.61
N SER A 73 3.01 -2.31 -44.45
CA SER A 73 1.92 -2.38 -45.44
C SER A 73 1.38 -0.99 -45.79
N ASN A 74 0.97 -0.92 -47.05
CA ASN A 74 0.87 0.23 -47.94
C ASN A 74 -0.26 1.23 -47.64
N CYS A 75 0.08 2.49 -47.90
CA CYS A 75 -0.71 3.64 -48.39
C CYS A 75 -2.17 3.51 -48.84
N SER A 76 -2.96 4.54 -48.48
CA SER A 76 -3.65 5.47 -49.41
C SER A 76 -3.76 6.84 -48.70
N ASP A 77 -3.15 7.91 -49.22
CA ASP A 77 -3.53 8.77 -50.35
C ASP A 77 -4.66 9.76 -50.00
N GLY A 78 -4.34 11.05 -50.15
CA GLY A 78 -5.00 12.17 -49.50
C GLY A 78 -6.25 12.67 -50.22
N MET A 79 -7.15 13.29 -49.45
CA MET A 79 -8.23 14.12 -49.99
C MET A 79 -8.64 15.22 -48.99
N MET A 80 -8.30 16.45 -49.39
CA MET A 80 -9.04 17.72 -49.33
C MET A 80 -9.53 18.33 -48.01
N ASP A 81 -8.98 19.53 -47.78
CA ASP A 81 -9.53 20.69 -47.09
C ASP A 81 -11.04 20.90 -47.29
N PHE A 82 -11.82 21.09 -46.22
CA PHE A 82 -12.88 22.11 -46.20
C PHE A 82 -13.40 22.41 -44.79
N MET A 83 -13.72 23.68 -44.58
CA MET A 83 -14.27 24.28 -43.37
C MET A 83 -15.64 23.71 -42.95
N GLY A 84 -15.81 23.44 -41.65
CA GLY A 84 -17.07 23.73 -40.93
C GLY A 84 -18.14 22.62 -40.82
N PRO A 85 -19.11 22.77 -39.87
CA PRO A 85 -19.39 21.74 -38.86
C PRO A 85 -20.81 21.15 -38.94
N THR A 86 -21.00 19.88 -38.54
CA THR A 86 -22.34 19.34 -38.23
C THR A 86 -22.36 18.54 -36.92
N CYS A 87 -23.29 18.97 -36.07
CA CYS A 87 -23.71 18.45 -34.77
C CYS A 87 -24.20 16.98 -34.88
N GLN A 88 -24.13 16.08 -33.88
CA GLN A 88 -24.84 16.14 -32.58
C GLN A 88 -24.24 15.18 -31.52
N SER A 89 -24.16 15.73 -30.29
CA SER A 89 -24.31 15.14 -28.94
C SER A 89 -23.46 13.96 -28.51
N ARG A 90 -22.88 14.06 -27.30
CA ARG A 90 -22.55 12.97 -26.37
C ARG A 90 -23.02 11.57 -26.89
N ARG A 91 -22.28 10.77 -27.70
CA ARG A 91 -20.90 10.83 -28.29
C ARG A 91 -20.11 12.05 -27.86
N ARG A 92 -19.44 11.90 -26.70
CA ARG A 92 -18.85 12.99 -25.89
C ARG A 92 -18.44 14.18 -26.77
N LYS A 93 -19.23 15.26 -26.82
CA LYS A 93 -19.52 16.22 -25.74
C LYS A 93 -20.99 16.66 -25.63
#